data_AF-A0A7J4IFC4-F1
#
_entry.id   AF-A0A7J4IFC4-F1
#
_cell.length_a   1.000
_cell.length_b   1.000
_cell.length_c   1.000
_cell.angle_alpha   90.00
_cell.angle_beta   90.00
_cell.angle_gamma   90.00
#
_symmetry.space_group_name_H-M   'P 1'
#
loop_
_entity.id
_entity.type
_entity.pdbx_description
1 polymer ?
#
loop_
_entity_poly.entity_id
_entity_poly.type
_entity_poly.pdbx_seq_one_letter_code
_entity_poly.pdbx_strand_id
1 'polypeptide(L)'
;FISIKGPELLSKWVGESEKGVRDIFRRARQAAPAIIFFDEVDALVPVRGAYQGSSHVTESVVSQILTELDGLEELKNVVVLAATNRPDMIDTALLRPGRLDRHVYVPPPDEEGRKKIFAVYLGQASDLLAGDINVDDLVARTEGFVGADIEALVREAKLAAMREFITVMGEKTDQERADAAANIRLTKAHFDAALEKVRGSLDRDALEASERQAWEMMYNQEQRSALEEAAAVVRRAELATMGVGPENELRQQADALRKAVFARKKDFAALRDQTAGLRERLDTPR
;
A
#
# COMPACT_ATOMS: atom_id res chain seq x y z
N PHE A 1 6.96 15.08 18.08
CA PHE A 1 6.78 13.83 17.33
C PHE A 1 7.74 12.80 17.89
N ILE A 2 7.25 11.64 18.31
CA ILE A 2 8.04 10.53 18.85
C ILE A 2 7.80 9.35 17.94
N SER A 3 8.81 8.94 17.19
CA SER A 3 8.75 7.80 16.26
C SER A 3 9.39 6.58 16.91
N ILE A 4 8.74 5.43 16.80
CA ILE A 4 9.19 4.16 17.34
C ILE A 4 8.98 3.09 16.28
N LYS A 5 10.01 2.30 15.98
CA LYS A 5 9.84 1.10 15.18
C LYS A 5 9.53 -0.09 16.08
N GLY A 6 8.58 -0.93 15.70
CA GLY A 6 8.14 -2.09 16.48
C GLY A 6 9.32 -2.88 17.09
N PRO A 7 10.29 -3.34 16.29
CA PRO A 7 11.44 -4.11 16.80
C PRO A 7 12.28 -3.41 17.87
N GLU A 8 12.31 -2.07 17.93
CA GLU A 8 13.11 -1.31 18.88
C GLU A 8 12.62 -1.47 20.33
N LEU A 9 11.37 -1.88 20.53
CA LEU A 9 10.81 -2.11 21.86
C LEU A 9 11.04 -3.53 22.39
N LEU A 10 11.60 -4.43 21.59
CA LEU A 10 11.81 -5.82 21.99
C LEU A 10 13.19 -6.01 22.61
N SER A 11 13.23 -6.26 23.93
CA SER A 11 14.43 -6.67 24.66
C SER A 11 14.38 -8.13 25.10
N LYS A 12 15.57 -8.74 25.27
CA LYS A 12 15.73 -10.06 25.90
C LYS A 12 15.63 -10.01 27.42
N TRP A 13 15.69 -8.82 28.01
CA TRP A 13 15.64 -8.62 29.45
C TRP A 13 14.19 -8.38 29.89
N VAL A 14 13.71 -9.21 30.83
CA VAL A 14 12.36 -9.12 31.37
C VAL A 14 12.14 -7.74 32.01
N GLY A 15 11.04 -7.05 31.65
CA GLY A 15 10.67 -5.76 32.22
C GLY A 15 11.24 -4.54 31.50
N GLU A 16 12.24 -4.71 30.63
CA GLU A 16 12.88 -3.59 29.92
C GLU A 16 11.97 -3.06 28.80
N SER A 17 11.33 -3.96 28.05
CA SER A 17 10.41 -3.62 26.97
C SER A 17 9.19 -2.82 27.51
N GLU A 18 8.60 -3.26 28.62
CA GLU A 18 7.47 -2.59 29.28
C GLU A 18 7.88 -1.23 29.88
N LYS A 19 9.11 -1.13 30.39
CA LYS A 19 9.67 0.15 30.84
C LYS A 19 9.85 1.11 29.66
N GLY A 20 10.31 0.62 28.51
CA GLY A 20 10.44 1.40 27.28
C GLY A 20 9.10 2.02 26.86
N VAL A 21 8.04 1.21 26.84
CA VAL A 21 6.67 1.69 26.55
C VAL A 21 6.23 2.78 27.55
N ARG A 22 6.38 2.54 28.86
CA ARG A 22 6.07 3.55 29.89
C ARG A 22 6.83 4.86 29.69
N ASP A 23 8.11 4.77 29.36
CA ASP A 23 8.96 5.94 29.15
C ASP A 23 8.53 6.75 27.92
N ILE A 24 8.09 6.09 26.85
CA ILE A 24 7.55 6.75 25.65
C ILE A 24 6.29 7.55 25.99
N PHE A 25 5.31 6.91 26.63
CA PHE A 25 4.05 7.57 26.99
C PHE A 25 4.26 8.69 28.01
N ARG A 26 5.13 8.49 29.00
CA ARG A 26 5.52 9.54 29.95
C ARG A 26 6.14 10.75 29.24
N ARG A 27 7.08 10.53 28.32
CA ARG A 27 7.70 11.62 27.53
C ARG A 27 6.65 12.33 26.67
N ALA A 28 5.72 11.58 26.07
CA ALA A 28 4.65 12.16 25.27
C ALA A 28 3.72 13.07 26.10
N ARG A 29 3.34 12.64 27.32
CA ARG A 29 2.54 13.47 28.24
C ARG A 29 3.28 14.74 28.64
N GLN A 30 4.57 14.64 28.96
CA GLN A 30 5.40 15.80 29.34
C GLN A 30 5.63 16.77 28.18
N ALA A 31 5.63 16.26 26.95
CA ALA A 31 5.86 17.05 25.74
C ALA A 31 4.56 17.42 24.99
N ALA A 32 3.40 17.28 25.63
CA ALA A 32 2.12 17.59 25.00
C ALA A 32 2.07 19.08 24.56
N PRO A 33 1.60 19.40 23.33
CA PRO A 33 0.96 18.52 22.36
C PRO A 33 1.96 17.61 21.62
N ALA A 34 1.69 16.30 21.60
CA ALA A 34 2.62 15.30 21.06
C ALA A 34 1.92 14.27 20.16
N ILE A 35 2.71 13.69 19.24
CA ILE A 35 2.30 12.55 18.41
C ILE A 35 3.27 11.41 18.71
N ILE A 36 2.73 10.25 19.06
CA ILE A 36 3.45 8.97 19.13
C ILE A 36 3.16 8.21 17.83
N PHE A 37 4.20 7.78 17.12
CA PHE A 37 4.08 7.02 15.88
C PHE A 37 4.76 5.66 16.05
N PHE A 38 3.97 4.59 16.03
CA PHE A 38 4.42 3.20 16.01
C PHE A 38 4.45 2.70 14.57
N ASP A 39 5.65 2.52 14.02
CA ASP A 39 5.85 1.89 12.72
C ASP A 39 6.03 0.38 12.88
N GLU A 40 5.56 -0.41 11.91
CA GLU A 40 5.59 -1.88 11.96
C GLU A 40 5.03 -2.46 13.27
N VAL A 41 3.86 -1.99 13.69
CA VAL A 41 3.26 -2.41 14.97
C VAL A 41 2.96 -3.91 14.99
N ASP A 42 2.79 -4.56 13.85
CA ASP A 42 2.66 -6.03 13.72
C ASP A 42 3.88 -6.80 14.22
N ALA A 43 5.07 -6.19 14.24
CA ALA A 43 6.25 -6.80 14.86
C ALA A 43 6.12 -6.93 16.39
N LEU A 44 5.28 -6.11 17.02
CA LEU A 44 5.03 -6.12 18.46
C LEU A 44 3.83 -6.97 18.86
N VAL A 45 2.90 -7.16 17.93
CA VAL A 45 1.57 -7.69 18.23
C VAL A 45 1.30 -8.91 17.35
N PRO A 46 1.96 -10.07 17.57
CA PRO A 46 1.49 -11.29 16.93
C PRO A 46 0.17 -11.73 17.56
N VAL A 47 -0.76 -12.26 16.75
CA VAL A 47 -2.01 -12.86 17.23
C VAL A 47 -1.71 -13.86 18.34
N ARG A 48 -2.37 -13.69 19.50
CA ARG A 48 -2.23 -14.57 20.67
C ARG A 48 -2.41 -16.03 20.23
N GLY A 49 -1.39 -16.86 20.44
CA GLY A 49 -1.43 -18.29 20.14
C GLY A 49 -1.10 -18.70 18.69
N ALA A 50 -0.75 -17.78 17.78
CA ALA A 50 -0.40 -18.12 16.39
C ALA A 50 0.97 -18.79 16.23
N TYR A 51 1.87 -18.67 17.22
CA TYR A 51 3.15 -19.36 17.23
C TYR A 51 3.33 -20.13 18.54
N GLN A 52 3.56 -21.44 18.46
CA GLN A 52 4.13 -22.22 19.56
C GLN A 52 5.55 -21.68 19.84
N GLY A 53 5.64 -20.66 20.70
CA GLY A 53 6.88 -19.92 20.96
C GLY A 53 6.76 -18.40 20.96
N SER A 54 5.55 -17.81 20.87
CA SER A 54 5.36 -16.38 21.11
C SER A 54 5.97 -16.00 22.46
N SER A 55 7.04 -15.21 22.42
CA SER A 55 7.79 -14.83 23.63
C SER A 55 6.85 -14.08 24.57
N HIS A 56 6.77 -14.50 25.83
CA HIS A 56 6.02 -13.79 26.90
C HIS A 56 6.29 -12.27 26.90
N VAL A 57 7.45 -11.84 26.40
CA VAL A 57 7.83 -10.43 26.21
C VAL A 57 6.90 -9.68 25.24
N THR A 58 6.49 -10.29 24.14
CA THR A 58 5.60 -9.62 23.15
C THR A 58 4.21 -9.38 23.75
N GLU A 59 3.65 -10.39 24.44
CA GLU A 59 2.36 -10.27 25.12
C GLU A 59 2.37 -9.23 26.24
N SER A 60 3.47 -9.12 26.99
CA SER A 60 3.61 -8.13 28.06
C SER A 60 3.74 -6.71 27.51
N VAL A 61 4.45 -6.51 26.39
CA VAL A 61 4.53 -5.22 25.68
C VAL A 61 3.16 -4.78 25.19
N VAL A 62 2.39 -5.66 24.55
CA VAL A 62 1.01 -5.37 24.11
C VAL A 62 0.13 -4.97 25.29
N SER A 63 0.22 -5.73 26.39
CA SER A 63 -0.54 -5.43 27.61
C SER A 63 -0.16 -4.08 28.20
N GLN A 64 1.12 -3.70 28.15
CA GLN A 64 1.58 -2.39 28.58
C GLN A 64 1.04 -1.27 27.68
N ILE A 65 1.10 -1.44 26.36
CA ILE A 65 0.54 -0.44 25.41
C ILE A 65 -0.96 -0.26 25.67
N LEU A 66 -1.71 -1.35 25.84
CA LEU A 66 -3.14 -1.30 26.20
C LEU A 66 -3.37 -0.53 27.50
N THR A 67 -2.54 -0.78 28.52
CA THR A 67 -2.62 -0.08 29.82
C THR A 67 -2.33 1.42 29.67
N GLU A 68 -1.37 1.82 28.83
CA GLU A 68 -1.07 3.23 28.57
C GLU A 68 -2.16 3.93 27.76
N LEU A 69 -2.82 3.21 26.84
CA LEU A 69 -3.93 3.72 26.03
C LEU A 69 -5.23 3.84 26.84
N ASP A 70 -5.56 2.82 27.64
CA ASP A 70 -6.74 2.84 28.51
C ASP A 70 -6.57 3.84 29.65
N GLY A 71 -5.35 3.92 30.19
CA GLY A 71 -4.89 4.92 31.15
C GLY A 71 -5.58 4.88 32.52
N LEU A 72 -4.79 5.09 33.58
CA LEU A 72 -5.27 5.72 34.81
C LEU A 72 -5.11 7.26 34.74
N GLU A 73 -4.18 7.74 33.90
CA GLU A 73 -3.92 9.15 33.60
C GLU A 73 -4.39 9.45 32.18
N GLU A 74 -5.24 10.47 32.01
CA GLU A 74 -5.73 10.88 30.69
C GLU A 74 -4.59 11.37 29.78
N LEU A 75 -4.55 10.85 28.55
CA LEU A 75 -3.70 11.34 27.47
C LEU A 75 -4.24 12.66 26.89
N LYS A 76 -3.99 13.77 27.58
CA LYS A 76 -4.41 15.10 27.11
C LYS A 76 -3.47 15.60 26.00
N ASN A 77 -4.03 15.91 24.82
CA ASN A 77 -3.30 16.42 23.65
C ASN A 77 -2.17 15.50 23.16
N VAL A 78 -2.34 14.18 23.29
CA VAL A 78 -1.43 13.20 22.71
C VAL A 78 -2.20 12.37 21.69
N VAL A 79 -1.70 12.29 20.47
CA VAL A 79 -2.26 11.45 19.40
C VAL A 79 -1.34 10.25 19.20
N VAL A 80 -1.93 9.05 19.17
CA VAL A 80 -1.21 7.81 18.85
C VAL A 80 -1.55 7.40 17.42
N LEU A 81 -0.52 7.21 16.62
CA LEU A 81 -0.59 6.71 15.25
C LEU A 81 0.15 5.37 15.19
N ALA A 82 -0.41 4.41 14.47
CA ALA A 82 0.21 3.11 14.24
C ALA A 82 0.13 2.74 12.75
N ALA A 83 1.21 2.18 12.22
CA ALA A 83 1.30 1.68 10.85
C ALA A 83 1.60 0.17 10.86
N THR A 84 0.98 -0.56 9.93
CA THR A 84 1.21 -1.99 9.72
C THR A 84 0.99 -2.38 8.26
N ASN A 85 1.67 -3.43 7.83
CA ASN A 85 1.38 -4.14 6.58
C ASN A 85 0.58 -5.44 6.81
N ARG A 86 0.34 -5.82 8.07
CA ARG A 86 -0.32 -7.06 8.47
C ARG A 86 -1.47 -6.78 9.44
N PRO A 87 -2.56 -6.15 8.96
CA PRO A 87 -3.70 -5.83 9.80
C PRO A 87 -4.34 -7.08 10.44
N ASP A 88 -4.25 -8.23 9.76
CA ASP A 88 -4.67 -9.55 10.23
C ASP A 88 -3.95 -10.00 11.51
N MET A 89 -2.76 -9.46 11.77
CA MET A 89 -1.96 -9.83 12.93
C MET A 89 -2.26 -9.01 14.18
N ILE A 90 -2.91 -7.85 14.05
CA ILE A 90 -3.11 -6.95 15.19
C ILE A 90 -4.14 -7.52 16.18
N ASP A 91 -3.81 -7.48 17.47
CA ASP A 91 -4.73 -7.84 18.56
C ASP A 91 -5.98 -6.95 18.51
N THR A 92 -7.15 -7.56 18.32
CA THR A 92 -8.46 -6.88 18.29
C THR A 92 -8.74 -6.01 19.52
N ALA A 93 -8.06 -6.26 20.65
CA ALA A 93 -8.12 -5.39 21.82
C ALA A 93 -7.61 -3.99 21.51
N LEU A 94 -6.56 -3.81 20.70
CA LEU A 94 -6.03 -2.51 20.33
C LEU A 94 -6.98 -1.71 19.44
N LEU A 95 -7.81 -2.40 18.64
CA LEU A 95 -8.74 -1.81 17.67
C LEU A 95 -10.09 -1.37 18.29
N ARG A 96 -10.25 -1.51 19.61
CA ARG A 96 -11.49 -1.14 20.31
C ARG A 96 -11.64 0.39 20.44
N PRO A 97 -12.88 0.90 20.52
CA PRO A 97 -13.17 2.32 20.76
C PRO A 97 -12.35 2.90 21.93
N GLY A 98 -11.77 4.09 21.74
CA GLY A 98 -10.92 4.75 22.73
C GLY A 98 -9.43 4.36 22.69
N ARG A 99 -9.02 3.44 21.81
CA ARG A 99 -7.62 3.03 21.59
C ARG A 99 -7.20 3.40 20.17
N LEU A 100 -6.91 2.42 19.31
CA LEU A 100 -6.70 2.61 17.87
C LEU A 100 -8.05 2.46 17.14
N ASP A 101 -8.99 3.36 17.40
CA ASP A 101 -10.37 3.21 16.90
C ASP A 101 -10.63 3.84 15.51
N ARG A 102 -9.69 4.65 15.01
CA ARG A 102 -9.71 5.23 13.67
C ARG A 102 -8.76 4.46 12.75
N HIS A 103 -9.33 3.70 11.81
CA HIS A 103 -8.58 2.98 10.79
C HIS A 103 -8.57 3.75 9.47
N VAL A 104 -7.38 3.84 8.86
CA VAL A 104 -7.20 4.43 7.53
C VAL A 104 -6.49 3.40 6.67
N TYR A 105 -7.21 2.89 5.66
CA TYR A 105 -6.61 2.03 4.65
C TYR A 105 -5.92 2.88 3.58
N VAL A 106 -4.65 2.55 3.29
CA VAL A 106 -3.85 3.18 2.24
C VAL A 106 -3.75 2.19 1.07
N PRO A 107 -4.64 2.30 0.05
CA PRO A 107 -4.58 1.39 -1.09
C PRO A 107 -3.36 1.69 -1.97
N PRO A 108 -2.92 0.71 -2.77
CA PRO A 108 -2.04 0.95 -3.91
C PRO A 108 -2.56 2.09 -4.81
N PRO A 109 -1.66 2.83 -5.49
CA PRO A 109 -2.07 3.98 -6.30
C PRO A 109 -2.85 3.53 -7.54
N ASP A 110 -4.02 4.14 -7.73
CA ASP A 110 -4.77 4.07 -8.98
C ASP A 110 -4.10 4.92 -10.07
N GLU A 111 -4.68 4.97 -11.26
CA GLU A 111 -4.15 5.71 -12.41
C GLU A 111 -3.86 7.18 -12.06
N GLU A 112 -4.82 7.87 -11.44
CA GLU A 112 -4.67 9.26 -11.02
C GLU A 112 -3.60 9.40 -9.92
N GLY A 113 -3.56 8.47 -8.97
CA GLY A 113 -2.52 8.40 -7.94
C GLY A 113 -1.14 8.24 -8.54
N ARG A 114 -0.94 7.31 -9.49
CA ARG A 114 0.32 7.11 -10.20
C ARG A 114 0.71 8.37 -10.99
N LYS A 115 -0.23 9.03 -11.66
CA LYS A 115 0.02 10.30 -12.35
C LYS A 115 0.55 11.38 -11.40
N LYS A 116 -0.02 11.51 -10.20
CA LYS A 116 0.48 12.43 -9.16
C LYS A 116 1.86 12.03 -8.65
N ILE A 117 2.12 10.74 -8.46
CA ILE A 117 3.43 10.24 -8.04
C ILE A 117 4.49 10.54 -9.11
N PHE A 118 4.20 10.26 -10.39
CA PHE A 118 5.04 10.68 -11.50
C PHE A 118 5.25 12.19 -11.49
N ALA A 119 4.21 13.00 -11.29
CA ALA A 119 4.35 14.45 -11.22
C ALA A 119 5.28 14.91 -10.07
N VAL A 120 5.38 14.19 -8.95
CA VAL A 120 6.35 14.50 -7.88
C VAL A 120 7.77 14.19 -8.32
N TYR A 121 8.03 12.96 -8.79
CA TYR A 121 9.39 12.51 -9.15
C TYR A 121 9.91 13.12 -10.46
N LEU A 122 9.00 13.41 -11.39
CA LEU A 122 9.27 14.10 -12.64
C LEU A 122 9.17 15.62 -12.49
N GLY A 123 8.39 16.16 -11.55
CA GLY A 123 8.28 17.61 -11.33
C GLY A 123 9.60 18.23 -10.87
N GLN A 124 10.36 17.50 -10.04
CA GLN A 124 11.76 17.82 -9.74
C GLN A 124 12.69 17.76 -10.95
N ALA A 125 12.25 17.13 -12.05
CA ALA A 125 13.01 16.88 -13.26
C ALA A 125 12.26 17.37 -14.51
N SER A 126 11.32 18.30 -14.37
CA SER A 126 10.40 18.68 -15.46
C SER A 126 11.15 19.39 -16.58
N ASP A 127 12.17 20.18 -16.21
CA ASP A 127 13.15 20.76 -17.12
C ASP A 127 14.07 19.74 -17.78
N LEU A 128 14.07 18.48 -17.31
CA LEU A 128 14.85 17.39 -17.90
C LEU A 128 13.99 16.50 -18.81
N LEU A 129 12.68 16.72 -18.95
CA LEU A 129 11.88 15.91 -19.88
C LEU A 129 12.06 16.41 -21.32
N ALA A 130 12.23 15.49 -22.25
CA ALA A 130 12.09 15.75 -23.67
C ALA A 130 10.59 15.79 -24.06
N GLY A 131 10.28 16.47 -25.17
CA GLY A 131 8.90 16.67 -25.63
C GLY A 131 8.21 15.40 -26.16
N ASP A 132 8.94 14.29 -26.28
CA ASP A 132 8.42 12.98 -26.69
C ASP A 132 7.87 12.13 -25.53
N ILE A 133 7.93 12.63 -24.29
CA ILE A 133 7.42 11.94 -23.12
C ILE A 133 5.98 12.39 -22.84
N ASN A 134 5.06 11.43 -22.90
CA ASN A 134 3.72 11.57 -22.36
C ASN A 134 3.63 10.82 -21.02
N VAL A 135 3.34 11.54 -19.92
CA VAL A 135 3.15 10.94 -18.60
C VAL A 135 1.97 9.98 -18.59
N ASP A 136 0.93 10.25 -19.36
CA ASP A 136 -0.25 9.38 -19.43
C ASP A 136 0.09 8.01 -20.04
N ASP A 137 1.01 7.97 -21.02
CA ASP A 137 1.50 6.71 -21.60
C ASP A 137 2.31 5.89 -20.58
N LEU A 138 3.11 6.57 -19.74
CA LEU A 138 3.86 5.91 -18.65
C LEU A 138 2.91 5.34 -17.59
N VAL A 139 1.88 6.10 -17.23
CA VAL A 139 0.87 5.69 -16.25
C VAL A 139 0.08 4.46 -16.72
N ALA A 140 -0.24 4.40 -18.02
CA ALA A 140 -0.91 3.25 -18.64
C ALA A 140 -0.03 1.98 -18.63
N ARG A 141 1.29 2.13 -18.71
CA ARG A 141 2.26 1.01 -18.73
C ARG A 141 2.74 0.56 -17.34
N THR A 142 2.29 1.23 -16.29
CA THR A 142 2.74 1.00 -14.89
C THR A 142 1.60 0.54 -13.99
N GLU A 143 0.63 -0.19 -14.54
CA GLU A 143 -0.36 -0.89 -13.71
C GLU A 143 0.33 -1.82 -12.70
N GLY A 144 -0.11 -1.79 -11.44
CA GLY A 144 0.51 -2.56 -10.35
C GLY A 144 1.76 -1.93 -9.73
N PHE A 145 2.24 -0.79 -10.24
CA PHE A 145 3.38 -0.10 -9.64
C PHE A 145 2.96 0.64 -8.36
N VAL A 146 3.76 0.49 -7.30
CA VAL A 146 3.65 1.33 -6.10
C VAL A 146 4.57 2.54 -6.18
N GLY A 147 4.50 3.44 -5.19
CA GLY A 147 5.34 4.65 -5.16
C GLY A 147 6.84 4.35 -5.31
N ALA A 148 7.33 3.32 -4.62
CA ALA A 148 8.72 2.88 -4.70
C ALA A 148 9.09 2.35 -6.11
N ASP A 149 8.18 1.66 -6.80
CA ASP A 149 8.43 1.17 -8.16
C ASP A 149 8.54 2.33 -9.15
N ILE A 150 7.65 3.32 -9.03
CA ILE A 150 7.68 4.53 -9.87
C ILE A 150 8.96 5.32 -9.62
N GLU A 151 9.37 5.48 -8.36
CA GLU A 151 10.64 6.12 -8.02
C GLU A 151 11.83 5.38 -8.65
N ALA A 152 11.86 4.06 -8.51
CA ALA A 152 12.90 3.21 -9.09
C ALA A 152 12.93 3.34 -10.62
N LEU A 153 11.77 3.36 -11.28
CA LEU A 153 11.65 3.54 -12.71
C LEU A 153 12.24 4.89 -13.17
N VAL A 154 11.84 5.99 -12.52
CA VAL A 154 12.36 7.32 -12.85
C VAL A 154 13.86 7.41 -12.60
N ARG A 155 14.35 6.79 -11.52
CA ARG A 155 15.78 6.72 -11.21
C ARG A 155 16.55 5.94 -12.27
N GLU A 156 16.05 4.79 -12.71
CA GLU A 156 16.69 4.01 -13.78
C GLU A 156 16.68 4.75 -15.12
N ALA A 157 15.61 5.48 -15.45
CA ALA A 157 15.57 6.33 -16.64
C ALA A 157 16.65 7.43 -16.59
N LYS A 158 16.83 8.09 -15.43
CA LYS A 158 17.91 9.06 -15.22
C LYS A 158 19.29 8.44 -15.38
N LEU A 159 19.50 7.25 -14.83
CA LEU A 159 20.77 6.52 -14.99
C LEU A 159 21.02 6.11 -16.44
N ALA A 160 19.99 5.73 -17.20
CA ALA A 160 20.12 5.41 -18.61
C ALA A 160 20.57 6.65 -19.42
N ALA A 161 19.95 7.81 -19.18
CA ALA A 161 20.35 9.08 -19.79
C ALA A 161 21.80 9.47 -19.45
N MET A 162 22.21 9.29 -18.19
CA MET A 162 23.59 9.55 -17.77
C MET A 162 24.60 8.62 -18.44
N ARG A 163 24.27 7.33 -18.62
CA ARG A 163 25.15 6.38 -19.31
C ARG A 163 25.33 6.76 -20.77
N GLU A 164 24.24 7.09 -21.46
CA GLU A 164 24.30 7.57 -22.85
C GLU A 164 25.17 8.83 -22.96
N PHE A 165 24.97 9.79 -22.06
CA PHE A 165 25.77 11.00 -22.01
C PHE A 165 27.27 10.71 -21.87
N ILE A 166 27.66 9.82 -20.94
CA ILE A 166 29.06 9.44 -20.73
C ILE A 166 29.65 8.78 -21.99
N THR A 167 28.86 7.93 -22.67
CA THR A 167 29.30 7.29 -23.92
C THR A 167 29.51 8.29 -25.05
N VAL A 168 28.59 9.23 -25.25
CA VAL A 168 28.68 10.25 -26.31
C VAL A 168 29.80 11.27 -26.02
N MET A 169 30.04 11.57 -24.75
CA MET A 169 30.99 12.61 -24.32
C MET A 169 32.37 12.07 -23.91
N GLY A 170 32.58 10.75 -23.99
CA GLY A 170 33.81 10.07 -23.54
C GLY A 170 35.10 10.59 -24.19
N GLU A 171 35.04 11.11 -25.41
CA GLU A 171 36.17 11.67 -26.16
C GLU A 171 36.19 13.21 -26.20
N LYS A 172 35.20 13.86 -25.59
CA LYS A 172 35.07 15.33 -25.60
C LYS A 172 35.78 16.00 -24.44
N THR A 173 36.11 17.27 -24.61
CA THR A 173 36.77 18.11 -23.60
C THR A 173 35.86 18.39 -22.39
N ASP A 174 36.44 18.74 -21.24
CA ASP A 174 35.69 19.05 -20.02
C ASP A 174 34.70 20.22 -20.21
N GLN A 175 35.04 21.16 -21.09
CA GLN A 175 34.20 22.31 -21.40
C GLN A 175 32.97 21.89 -22.23
N GLU A 176 33.16 21.05 -23.25
CA GLU A 176 32.05 20.46 -24.02
C GLU A 176 31.16 19.55 -23.16
N ARG A 177 31.74 18.84 -22.18
CA ARG A 177 31.00 18.05 -21.19
C ARG A 177 30.12 18.92 -20.32
N ALA A 178 30.64 20.01 -19.78
CA ALA A 178 29.86 20.94 -18.96
C ALA A 178 28.68 21.53 -19.75
N ASP A 179 28.91 21.94 -20.99
CA ASP A 179 27.88 22.53 -21.85
C ASP A 179 26.78 21.54 -22.23
N ALA A 180 27.15 20.28 -22.53
CA ALA A 180 26.18 19.26 -22.90
C ALA A 180 25.41 18.72 -21.67
N ALA A 181 26.01 18.73 -20.47
CA ALA A 181 25.35 18.29 -19.25
C ALA A 181 24.10 19.12 -18.93
N ALA A 182 24.14 20.42 -19.24
CA ALA A 182 23.00 21.32 -19.10
C ALA A 182 21.83 21.00 -20.05
N ASN A 183 22.10 20.25 -21.12
CA ASN A 183 21.12 19.89 -22.15
C ASN A 183 20.65 18.43 -22.06
N ILE A 184 21.03 17.70 -21.00
CA ILE A 184 20.56 16.32 -20.82
C ILE A 184 19.04 16.33 -20.68
N ARG A 185 18.38 15.57 -21.54
CA ARG A 185 16.95 15.31 -21.47
C ARG A 185 16.71 13.82 -21.34
N LEU A 186 15.77 13.46 -20.48
CA LEU A 186 15.13 12.16 -20.43
C LEU A 186 14.23 12.03 -21.66
N THR A 187 14.38 10.93 -22.38
CA THR A 187 13.61 10.61 -23.59
C THR A 187 12.75 9.38 -23.36
N LYS A 188 11.83 9.09 -24.29
CA LYS A 188 11.04 7.86 -24.25
C LYS A 188 11.93 6.60 -24.21
N ALA A 189 13.05 6.60 -24.94
CA ALA A 189 13.98 5.48 -24.98
C ALA A 189 14.59 5.16 -23.60
N HIS A 190 14.84 6.18 -22.76
CA HIS A 190 15.34 5.97 -21.39
C HIS A 190 14.30 5.29 -20.50
N PHE A 191 13.04 5.68 -20.64
CA PHE A 191 11.94 5.04 -19.91
C PHE A 191 11.65 3.64 -20.41
N ASP A 192 11.76 3.39 -21.71
CA ASP A 192 11.62 2.04 -22.28
C ASP A 192 12.70 1.10 -21.73
N ALA A 193 13.97 1.54 -21.73
CA ALA A 193 15.07 0.77 -21.14
C ALA A 193 14.93 0.57 -19.62
N ALA A 194 14.30 1.52 -18.92
CA ALA A 194 14.03 1.40 -17.49
C ALA A 194 12.90 0.40 -17.20
N LEU A 195 11.84 0.37 -18.03
CA LEU A 195 10.73 -0.57 -17.92
C LEU A 195 11.15 -2.02 -18.17
N GLU A 196 12.22 -2.27 -18.92
CA GLU A 196 12.79 -3.62 -19.07
C GLU A 196 13.42 -4.14 -17.76
N LYS A 197 13.88 -3.23 -16.88
CA LYS A 197 14.60 -3.56 -15.64
C LYS A 197 13.72 -3.49 -14.40
N VAL A 198 12.79 -2.54 -14.37
CA VAL A 198 11.90 -2.31 -13.23
C VAL A 198 10.56 -2.95 -13.52
N ARG A 199 10.17 -3.91 -12.68
CA ARG A 199 8.86 -4.55 -12.72
C ARG A 199 8.01 -4.04 -11.57
N GLY A 200 6.70 -3.98 -11.77
CA GLY A 200 5.76 -3.65 -10.71
C GLY A 200 5.81 -4.71 -9.60
N SER A 201 5.74 -4.23 -8.36
CA SER A 201 5.78 -5.08 -7.17
C SER A 201 4.48 -5.82 -6.91
N LEU A 202 3.36 -5.33 -7.45
CA LEU A 202 2.03 -5.92 -7.26
C LEU A 202 1.46 -6.43 -8.58
N ASP A 203 1.11 -7.71 -8.61
CA ASP A 203 0.24 -8.26 -9.64
C ASP A 203 -1.24 -8.08 -9.27
N ARG A 204 -2.13 -8.48 -10.19
CA ARG A 204 -3.58 -8.32 -10.02
C ARG A 204 -4.09 -9.05 -8.77
N ASP A 205 -3.55 -10.22 -8.48
CA ASP A 205 -3.99 -11.04 -7.34
C ASP A 205 -3.49 -10.45 -6.00
N ALA A 206 -2.28 -9.90 -5.97
CA ALA A 206 -1.73 -9.20 -4.82
C ALA A 206 -2.53 -7.93 -4.49
N LEU A 207 -2.91 -7.13 -5.50
CA LEU A 207 -3.77 -5.95 -5.31
C LEU A 207 -5.09 -6.34 -4.64
N GLU A 208 -5.71 -7.42 -5.11
CA GLU A 208 -6.98 -7.90 -4.56
C GLU A 208 -6.83 -8.51 -3.18
N ALA A 209 -5.73 -9.22 -2.92
CA ALA A 209 -5.43 -9.75 -1.60
C ALA A 209 -5.29 -8.61 -0.59
N SER A 210 -4.56 -7.54 -0.92
CA SER A 210 -4.42 -6.35 -0.06
C SER A 210 -5.76 -5.65 0.20
N GLU A 211 -6.61 -5.52 -0.82
CA GLU A 211 -7.94 -4.93 -0.67
C GLU A 211 -8.85 -5.81 0.20
N ARG A 212 -8.81 -7.14 0.03
CA ARG A 212 -9.58 -8.10 0.86
C ARG A 212 -9.17 -8.07 2.31
N GLN A 213 -7.87 -8.00 2.60
CA GLN A 213 -7.36 -7.86 3.96
C GLN A 213 -7.90 -6.59 4.64
N ALA A 214 -8.02 -5.49 3.88
CA ALA A 214 -8.57 -4.24 4.40
C ALA A 214 -10.06 -4.32 4.73
N TRP A 215 -10.83 -5.21 4.08
CA TRP A 215 -12.27 -5.32 4.32
C TRP A 215 -12.61 -5.66 5.77
N GLU A 216 -11.74 -6.41 6.45
CA GLU A 216 -11.96 -6.79 7.83
C GLU A 216 -11.99 -5.59 8.78
N MET A 217 -11.19 -4.57 8.48
CA MET A 217 -11.08 -3.36 9.29
C MET A 217 -12.04 -2.26 8.85
N MET A 218 -12.34 -2.19 7.54
CA MET A 218 -13.06 -1.06 6.93
C MET A 218 -14.56 -1.25 6.87
N TYR A 219 -15.05 -2.50 6.87
CA TYR A 219 -16.45 -2.81 6.61
C TYR A 219 -17.06 -3.66 7.73
N ASN A 220 -18.35 -3.45 7.97
CA ASN A 220 -19.11 -4.26 8.93
C ASN A 220 -19.36 -5.68 8.38
N GLN A 221 -19.90 -6.57 9.22
CA GLN A 221 -20.13 -7.97 8.86
C GLN A 221 -21.03 -8.15 7.62
N GLU A 222 -22.08 -7.36 7.47
CA GLU A 222 -23.02 -7.44 6.34
C GLU A 222 -22.33 -7.02 5.03
N GLN A 223 -21.62 -5.89 5.05
CA GLN A 223 -20.87 -5.37 3.92
C GLN A 223 -19.75 -6.33 3.50
N ARG A 224 -19.02 -6.89 4.46
CA ARG A 224 -17.99 -7.91 4.21
C ARG A 224 -18.58 -9.15 3.55
N SER A 225 -19.72 -9.63 4.03
CA SER A 225 -20.41 -10.78 3.44
C SER A 225 -20.79 -10.52 1.98
N ALA A 226 -21.30 -9.33 1.67
CA ALA A 226 -21.63 -8.96 0.30
C ALA A 226 -20.40 -8.92 -0.62
N LEU A 227 -19.25 -8.44 -0.12
CA LEU A 227 -18.01 -8.39 -0.89
C LEU A 227 -17.40 -9.78 -1.14
N GLU A 228 -17.42 -10.64 -0.14
CA GLU A 228 -16.95 -12.03 -0.28
C GLU A 228 -17.85 -12.84 -1.22
N GLU A 229 -19.17 -12.66 -1.15
CA GLU A 229 -20.10 -13.27 -2.10
C GLU A 229 -19.82 -12.80 -3.53
N ALA A 230 -19.73 -11.49 -3.74
CA ALA A 230 -19.43 -10.91 -5.06
C ALA A 230 -18.10 -11.43 -5.62
N ALA A 231 -17.05 -11.45 -4.79
CA ALA A 231 -15.74 -11.97 -5.19
C ALA A 231 -15.78 -13.47 -5.53
N ALA A 232 -16.59 -14.27 -4.83
CA ALA A 232 -16.78 -15.67 -5.14
C ALA A 232 -17.52 -15.89 -6.48
N VAL A 233 -18.55 -15.08 -6.76
CA VAL A 233 -19.28 -15.11 -8.03
C VAL A 233 -18.36 -14.71 -9.19
N VAL A 234 -17.54 -13.67 -9.04
CA VAL A 234 -16.52 -13.27 -10.02
C VAL A 234 -15.57 -14.43 -10.34
N ARG A 235 -14.97 -15.06 -9.32
CA ARG A 235 -14.06 -16.20 -9.52
C ARG A 235 -14.73 -17.35 -10.27
N ARG A 236 -16.00 -17.66 -9.94
CA ARG A 236 -16.76 -18.69 -10.64
C ARG A 236 -17.01 -18.32 -12.11
N ALA A 237 -17.35 -17.06 -12.39
CA ALA A 237 -17.55 -16.58 -13.76
C ALA A 237 -16.27 -16.60 -14.60
N GLU A 238 -15.13 -16.25 -14.00
CA GLU A 238 -13.83 -16.29 -14.67
C GLU A 238 -13.45 -17.72 -15.07
N LEU A 239 -13.66 -18.69 -14.17
CA LEU A 239 -13.45 -20.11 -14.47
C LEU A 239 -14.37 -20.60 -15.61
N ALA A 240 -15.64 -20.20 -15.60
CA ALA A 240 -16.61 -20.57 -16.62
C ALA A 240 -16.34 -19.93 -18.00
N THR A 241 -15.58 -18.82 -18.03
CA THR A 241 -15.25 -18.06 -19.24
C THR A 241 -13.78 -18.22 -19.67
N MET A 242 -13.05 -19.17 -19.07
CA MET A 242 -11.68 -19.49 -19.47
C MET A 242 -11.60 -19.84 -20.96
N GLY A 243 -10.73 -19.14 -21.69
CA GLY A 243 -10.56 -19.34 -23.14
C GLY A 243 -11.62 -18.68 -24.02
N VAL A 244 -12.60 -17.98 -23.45
CA VAL A 244 -13.63 -17.25 -24.20
C VAL A 244 -13.14 -15.83 -24.51
N GLY A 245 -13.41 -15.35 -25.74
CA GLY A 245 -13.00 -14.01 -26.18
C GLY A 245 -13.60 -12.85 -25.35
N PRO A 246 -13.01 -11.64 -25.43
CA PRO A 246 -13.41 -10.48 -24.64
C PRO A 246 -14.82 -9.93 -24.95
N GLU A 247 -15.41 -10.33 -26.08
CA GLU A 247 -16.76 -9.94 -26.48
C GLU A 247 -17.86 -10.71 -25.73
N ASN A 248 -17.50 -11.73 -24.96
CA ASN A 248 -18.48 -12.51 -24.23
C ASN A 248 -19.12 -11.70 -23.09
N GLU A 249 -20.45 -11.59 -23.11
CA GLU A 249 -21.20 -10.82 -22.12
C GLU A 249 -20.95 -11.28 -20.68
N LEU A 250 -20.84 -12.59 -20.43
CA LEU A 250 -20.61 -13.13 -19.09
C LEU A 250 -19.23 -12.70 -18.56
N ARG A 251 -18.22 -12.68 -19.44
CA ARG A 251 -16.88 -12.21 -19.11
C ARG A 251 -16.85 -10.71 -18.84
N GLN A 252 -17.53 -9.91 -19.67
CA GLN A 252 -17.63 -8.46 -19.46
C GLN A 252 -18.33 -8.11 -18.14
N GLN A 253 -19.39 -8.85 -17.80
CA GLN A 253 -20.09 -8.68 -16.53
C GLN A 253 -19.23 -9.10 -15.33
N ALA A 254 -18.46 -10.19 -15.46
CA ALA A 254 -17.51 -10.60 -14.44
C ALA A 254 -16.43 -9.53 -14.21
N ASP A 255 -15.84 -8.99 -15.28
CA ASP A 255 -14.84 -7.93 -15.21
C ASP A 255 -15.41 -6.63 -14.62
N ALA A 256 -16.66 -6.28 -14.96
CA ALA A 256 -17.35 -5.12 -14.40
C ALA A 256 -17.63 -5.28 -12.89
N LEU A 257 -18.17 -6.43 -12.48
CA LEU A 257 -18.40 -6.73 -11.06
C LEU A 257 -17.08 -6.76 -10.29
N ARG A 258 -16.03 -7.36 -10.86
CA ARG A 258 -14.69 -7.38 -10.26
C ARG A 258 -14.18 -5.96 -10.01
N LYS A 259 -14.25 -5.08 -11.01
CA LYS A 259 -13.87 -3.66 -10.86
C LYS A 259 -14.69 -2.97 -9.77
N ALA A 260 -15.97 -3.27 -9.65
CA ALA A 260 -16.82 -2.70 -8.59
C ALA A 260 -16.45 -3.24 -7.20
N VAL A 261 -16.15 -4.53 -7.06
CA VAL A 261 -15.77 -5.18 -5.79
C VAL A 261 -14.48 -4.60 -5.24
N PHE A 262 -13.49 -4.39 -6.11
CA PHE A 262 -12.17 -3.88 -5.74
C PHE A 262 -12.04 -2.36 -5.93
N ALA A 263 -13.16 -1.65 -6.11
CA ALA A 263 -13.15 -0.20 -6.18
C ALA A 263 -12.85 0.44 -4.81
N ARG A 264 -12.13 1.57 -4.84
CA ARG A 264 -11.86 2.41 -3.65
C ARG A 264 -13.15 2.87 -2.96
N LYS A 265 -14.17 3.22 -3.76
CA LYS A 265 -15.51 3.56 -3.29
C LYS A 265 -16.48 2.49 -3.74
N LYS A 266 -17.18 1.88 -2.78
CA LYS A 266 -18.08 0.77 -3.03
C LYS A 266 -19.53 1.22 -2.93
N ASP A 267 -20.29 0.95 -3.98
CA ASP A 267 -21.74 1.07 -3.97
C ASP A 267 -22.33 -0.31 -3.68
N PHE A 268 -22.70 -0.54 -2.41
CA PHE A 268 -23.22 -1.82 -1.96
C PHE A 268 -24.59 -2.17 -2.56
N ALA A 269 -25.37 -1.18 -3.02
CA ALA A 269 -26.63 -1.46 -3.71
C ALA A 269 -26.32 -2.04 -5.09
N ALA A 270 -25.51 -1.31 -5.87
CA ALA A 270 -25.10 -1.77 -7.20
C ALA A 270 -24.35 -3.11 -7.17
N LEU A 271 -23.49 -3.32 -6.17
CA LEU A 271 -22.76 -4.59 -6.00
C LEU A 271 -23.70 -5.78 -5.81
N ARG A 272 -24.74 -5.63 -4.98
CA ARG A 272 -25.71 -6.71 -4.74
C ARG A 272 -26.50 -7.04 -6.01
N ASP A 273 -26.96 -6.02 -6.72
CA ASP A 273 -27.72 -6.20 -7.96
C ASP A 273 -26.88 -6.89 -9.04
N GLN A 274 -25.64 -6.44 -9.23
CA GLN A 274 -24.70 -7.04 -10.19
C GLN A 274 -24.33 -8.48 -9.81
N THR A 275 -24.13 -8.75 -8.51
CA THR A 275 -23.82 -10.09 -8.00
C THR A 275 -24.98 -11.05 -8.25
N ALA A 276 -26.21 -10.63 -7.95
CA ALA A 276 -27.41 -11.42 -8.18
C ALA A 276 -27.61 -11.73 -9.67
N GLY A 277 -27.48 -10.72 -10.53
CA GLY A 277 -27.63 -10.88 -11.98
C GLY A 277 -26.58 -11.79 -12.61
N LEU A 278 -25.31 -11.70 -12.17
CA LEU A 278 -24.25 -12.59 -12.66
C LEU A 278 -24.44 -14.02 -12.16
N ARG A 279 -24.86 -14.19 -10.90
CA ARG A 279 -25.15 -15.50 -10.30
C ARG A 279 -26.29 -16.22 -11.03
N GLU A 280 -27.39 -15.54 -11.32
CA GLU A 280 -28.52 -16.11 -12.06
C GLU A 280 -28.10 -16.63 -13.44
N ARG A 281 -27.26 -15.88 -14.16
CA ARG A 281 -26.72 -16.29 -15.46
C ARG A 281 -25.77 -17.49 -15.37
N LEU A 282 -25.04 -17.64 -14.27
CA LEU A 282 -24.17 -18.80 -14.03
C LEU A 282 -24.93 -20.06 -13.63
N ASP A 283 -26.09 -19.90 -12.99
CA ASP A 283 -26.93 -21.00 -12.53
C ASP A 283 -27.96 -21.43 -13.60
N THR A 284 -28.19 -20.61 -14.63
CA THR A 284 -29.04 -20.97 -15.78
C THR A 284 -28.28 -21.95 -16.70
N PRO A 285 -28.76 -23.20 -16.88
CA PRO A 285 -28.10 -24.15 -17.76
C PRO A 285 -28.16 -23.67 -19.23
N ARG A 286 -27.02 -23.76 -19.92
CA ARG A 286 -26.90 -23.53 -21.38
C ARG A 286 -27.54 -24.64 -22.19
#